data_AF-A0A816CAM3-F1
#
_entry.id   AF-A0A816CAM3-F1
#
_cell.length_a   1.000
_cell.length_b   1.000
_cell.length_c   1.000
_cell.angle_alpha   90.00
_cell.angle_beta   90.00
_cell.angle_gamma   90.00
#
_symmetry.space_group_name_H-M   'P 1'
#
loop_
_entity.id
_entity.type
_entity.pdbx_description
1 polymer ?
#
loop_
_entity_poly.entity_id
_entity_poly.type
_entity_poly.pdbx_seq_one_letter_code
_entity_poly.pdbx_strand_id
1 'polypeptide(L)'
;MDSYVDIFIVRSAPKVTSAVIEGSPRLKLIGRVGTRKDKIDTEVTTRHGILVMNTPDSNTLSAAEHTCTLIYSSARNIPSACASLKTGA
;
A
#
# COMPACT_ATOMS: atom_id res chain seq x y z
N MET A 1 29.76 3.39 7.73
CA MET A 1 29.16 2.38 6.84
C MET A 1 28.36 3.16 5.83
N ASP A 2 28.98 3.52 4.70
CA ASP A 2 28.33 4.32 3.67
C ASP A 2 27.12 3.55 3.15
N SER A 3 25.92 4.09 3.39
CA SER A 3 24.68 3.56 2.84
C SER A 3 24.71 3.76 1.32
N TYR A 4 24.85 2.65 0.58
CA TYR A 4 24.86 2.60 -0.89
C TYR A 4 23.45 2.68 -1.52
N VAL A 5 22.44 3.09 -0.75
CA VAL A 5 21.04 2.98 -1.17
C VAL A 5 20.56 4.29 -1.79
N ASP A 6 20.42 4.31 -3.12
CA ASP A 6 19.84 5.43 -3.85
C ASP A 6 18.30 5.42 -3.83
N ILE A 7 17.68 4.24 -3.70
CA ILE A 7 16.22 4.05 -3.80
C ILE A 7 15.71 3.14 -2.67
N PHE A 8 14.63 3.55 -2.01
CA PHE A 8 13.97 2.75 -1.00
C PHE A 8 12.53 2.41 -1.42
N ILE A 9 12.21 1.12 -1.51
CA ILE A 9 10.87 0.63 -1.86
C ILE A 9 10.17 0.10 -0.62
N VAL A 10 8.96 0.60 -0.34
CA VAL A 10 8.19 0.27 0.86
C VAL A 10 6.76 -0.15 0.53
N ARG A 11 6.17 -0.98 1.40
CA ARG A 11 4.74 -1.36 1.37
C ARG A 11 4.02 -0.84 2.62
N SER A 12 2.88 -1.41 2.99
CA SER A 12 1.96 -0.88 4.01
C SER A 12 2.51 -0.89 5.44
N ALA A 13 3.43 -1.79 5.78
CA ALA A 13 3.93 -1.96 7.15
C ALA A 13 5.00 -0.93 7.58
N PRO A 14 6.10 -0.71 6.81
CA PRO A 14 7.19 0.14 7.26
C PRO A 14 6.77 1.62 7.37
N LYS A 15 7.21 2.29 8.43
CA LYS A 15 7.14 3.75 8.57
C LYS A 15 8.49 4.34 8.19
N VAL A 16 8.52 5.21 7.19
CA VAL A 16 9.73 5.95 6.83
C VAL A 16 9.82 7.14 7.78
N THR A 17 10.62 7.00 8.82
CA THR A 17 10.84 8.05 9.83
C THR A 17 11.96 9.00 9.43
N SER A 18 12.02 10.15 10.10
CA SER A 18 13.08 11.15 9.91
C SER A 18 14.47 10.55 10.13
N ALA A 19 14.64 9.70 11.15
CA ALA A 19 15.91 9.02 11.43
C ALA A 19 16.38 8.11 10.28
N VAL A 20 15.45 7.46 9.56
CA VAL A 20 15.80 6.65 8.38
C VAL A 20 16.29 7.53 7.23
N ILE A 21 15.65 8.69 7.05
CA ILE A 21 16.00 9.66 6.01
C ILE A 21 17.37 10.30 6.31
N GLU A 22 17.56 10.79 7.52
CA GLU A 22 18.80 11.43 7.99
C GLU A 22 19.99 10.45 8.00
N GLY A 23 19.75 9.18 8.30
CA GLY A 23 20.74 8.11 8.22
C GLY A 23 21.08 7.64 6.80
N SER A 24 20.41 8.18 5.77
CA SER A 24 20.53 7.73 4.37
C SER A 24 20.98 8.87 3.44
N PRO A 25 22.26 9.30 3.49
CA PRO A 25 22.76 10.49 2.80
C PRO A 25 22.73 10.40 1.27
N ARG A 26 22.58 9.20 0.70
CA ARG A 26 22.48 8.95 -0.75
C ARG A 26 21.07 8.71 -1.25
N LEU A 27 20.07 8.67 -0.37
CA LEU A 27 18.69 8.36 -0.74
C LEU A 27 18.13 9.47 -1.64
N LYS A 28 17.61 9.09 -2.81
CA LYS A 28 17.04 10.00 -3.81
C LYS A 28 15.55 9.79 -4.01
N LEU A 29 15.08 8.57 -3.81
CA LEU A 29 13.71 8.18 -4.12
C LEU A 29 13.13 7.20 -3.11
N ILE A 30 11.88 7.43 -2.72
CA ILE A 30 11.06 6.51 -1.94
C ILE A 30 9.85 6.11 -2.77
N GLY A 31 9.79 4.84 -3.14
CA GLY A 31 8.67 4.25 -3.87
C GLY A 31 7.75 3.50 -2.93
N ARG A 32 6.49 3.92 -2.83
CA ARG A 32 5.46 3.20 -2.08
C ARG A 32 4.60 2.34 -3.00
N VAL A 33 4.61 1.04 -2.74
CA VAL A 33 3.73 0.08 -3.40
C VAL A 33 2.35 0.16 -2.77
N GLY A 34 1.46 0.93 -3.41
CA GLY A 34 0.10 1.21 -2.95
C GLY A 34 -0.39 2.60 -3.35
N THR A 35 -1.70 2.82 -3.31
CA THR A 35 -2.35 4.07 -3.75
C THR A 35 -2.20 5.20 -2.74
N ARG A 36 -2.16 4.91 -1.44
CA ARG A 36 -2.01 5.92 -0.39
C ARG A 36 -0.54 6.27 -0.16
N LYS A 37 -0.26 7.55 0.11
CA LYS A 37 1.06 8.07 0.52
C LYS A 37 1.23 8.10 2.05
N ASP A 38 0.47 7.27 2.78
CA ASP A 38 0.53 7.20 4.23
C ASP A 38 1.88 6.64 4.71
N LYS A 39 2.32 7.07 5.91
CA LYS A 39 3.53 6.59 6.61
C LYS A 39 4.89 7.03 6.05
N ILE A 40 4.92 8.06 5.21
CA ILE A 40 6.14 8.75 4.78
C ILE A 40 6.10 10.18 5.31
N ASP A 41 7.18 10.62 5.96
CA ASP A 41 7.32 12.01 6.40
C ASP A 41 7.62 12.90 5.17
N THR A 42 6.56 13.51 4.63
CA THR A 42 6.65 14.35 3.42
C THR A 42 7.43 15.63 3.66
N GLU A 43 7.44 16.16 4.89
CA GLU A 43 8.19 17.38 5.20
C GLU A 43 9.69 17.11 5.23
N VAL A 44 10.12 16.06 5.94
CA VAL A 44 11.54 15.68 6.00
C VAL A 44 12.05 15.29 4.63
N THR A 45 11.29 14.49 3.86
CA THR A 45 11.69 14.12 2.49
C THR A 45 11.82 15.32 1.57
N THR A 46 10.90 16.30 1.66
CA THR A 46 10.98 17.54 0.88
C THR A 46 12.23 18.36 1.24
N ARG A 47 12.53 18.52 2.55
CA ARG A 47 13.73 19.24 3.00
C ARG A 47 15.04 18.60 2.52
N HIS A 48 15.05 17.28 2.35
CA HIS A 48 16.22 16.54 1.87
C HIS A 48 16.26 16.35 0.35
N GLY A 49 15.29 16.91 -0.39
CA GLY A 49 15.23 16.78 -1.86
C GLY A 49 14.93 15.36 -2.34
N ILE A 50 14.26 14.55 -1.53
CA ILE A 50 13.96 13.14 -1.82
C ILE A 50 12.59 13.04 -2.49
N LEU A 51 12.54 12.39 -3.66
CA LEU A 51 11.30 12.16 -4.39
C LEU A 51 10.46 11.06 -3.73
N VAL A 52 9.15 11.30 -3.57
CA VAL A 52 8.20 10.30 -3.08
C VAL A 52 7.18 9.96 -4.16
N MET A 53 7.14 8.70 -4.56
CA MET A 53 6.18 8.18 -5.56
C MET A 53 5.31 7.07 -4.99
N ASN A 54 4.06 7.00 -5.45
CA ASN A 54 3.09 5.94 -5.14
C ASN A 54 2.61 5.30 -6.44
N THR A 55 1.78 4.26 -6.33
CA THR A 55 1.12 3.64 -7.48
C THR A 55 -0.36 4.02 -7.50
N PRO A 56 -0.74 5.15 -8.13
CA PRO A 56 -2.15 5.51 -8.26
C PRO A 56 -2.89 4.43 -9.06
N ASP A 57 -4.18 4.31 -8.80
CA ASP A 57 -5.12 3.43 -9.52
C ASP A 57 -4.83 1.92 -9.53
N SER A 58 -3.78 1.47 -8.84
CA SER A 58 -3.29 0.08 -8.91
C SER A 58 -4.30 -0.98 -8.47
N ASN A 59 -5.38 -0.59 -7.80
CA ASN A 59 -6.45 -1.49 -7.37
C ASN A 59 -7.85 -1.00 -7.75
N THR A 60 -8.00 0.05 -8.56
CA THR A 60 -9.30 0.67 -8.86
C THR A 60 -10.25 -0.33 -9.52
N LEU A 61 -9.77 -1.07 -10.54
CA LEU A 61 -10.58 -2.07 -11.24
C LEU A 61 -10.98 -3.24 -10.32
N SER A 62 -10.00 -3.84 -9.64
CA SER A 62 -10.28 -4.97 -8.73
C SER A 62 -11.20 -4.57 -7.58
N ALA A 63 -11.09 -3.34 -7.07
CA ALA A 63 -12.01 -2.83 -6.06
C ALA A 63 -13.44 -2.71 -6.62
N ALA A 64 -13.60 -2.19 -7.83
CA ALA A 64 -14.91 -2.10 -8.49
C ALA A 64 -15.54 -3.49 -8.73
N GLU A 65 -14.77 -4.43 -9.26
CA GLU A 65 -15.20 -5.83 -9.45
C GLU A 65 -15.62 -6.47 -8.13
N HIS A 66 -14.83 -6.27 -7.08
CA HIS A 66 -15.13 -6.80 -5.76
C HIS A 66 -16.40 -6.17 -5.17
N THR A 67 -16.61 -4.87 -5.35
CA THR A 67 -17.84 -4.18 -4.93
C THR A 67 -19.08 -4.77 -5.62
N CYS A 68 -19.06 -4.93 -6.96
CA CYS A 68 -20.16 -5.55 -7.70
C CYS A 68 -20.42 -6.99 -7.22
N THR A 69 -19.34 -7.74 -6.98
CA THR A 69 -19.42 -9.11 -6.46
C THR A 69 -20.06 -9.16 -5.08
N LEU A 70 -19.68 -8.25 -4.16
CA LEU A 70 -20.24 -8.16 -2.82
C LEU A 70 -21.73 -7.81 -2.85
N ILE A 71 -22.15 -6.87 -3.72
CA ILE A 71 -23.56 -6.52 -3.92
C ILE A 71 -24.36 -7.76 -4.34
N TYR A 72 -23.89 -8.47 -5.37
CA TYR A 72 -24.58 -9.67 -5.86
C TYR A 72 -24.58 -10.81 -4.84
N SER A 73 -23.46 -11.03 -4.17
CA SER A 73 -23.28 -12.05 -3.13
C SER A 73 -24.21 -11.82 -1.94
N SER A 74 -24.37 -10.56 -1.52
CA SER A 74 -25.30 -10.16 -0.47
C SER A 74 -26.76 -10.35 -0.89
N ALA A 75 -27.14 -9.98 -2.12
CA ALA A 75 -28.50 -10.15 -2.62
C ALA A 75 -28.93 -11.62 -2.74
N ARG A 76 -27.96 -12.54 -2.90
CA ARG A 76 -28.20 -13.97 -3.12
C ARG A 76 -27.81 -14.86 -1.94
N ASN A 77 -27.43 -14.28 -0.81
CA ASN A 77 -26.98 -15.00 0.39
C ASN A 77 -25.90 -16.06 0.11
N ILE A 78 -25.02 -15.80 -0.87
CA ILE A 78 -24.03 -16.78 -1.36
C ILE A 78 -23.10 -17.28 -0.25
N PRO A 79 -22.55 -16.42 0.65
CA PRO A 79 -21.61 -16.89 1.67
C PRO A 79 -22.28 -17.87 2.66
N SER A 80 -23.53 -17.60 3.04
CA SER A 80 -24.31 -18.46 3.94
C SER A 80 -24.66 -19.79 3.28
N ALA A 81 -25.15 -19.77 2.03
CA ALA A 81 -25.46 -20.99 1.28
C ALA A 81 -24.20 -21.87 1.07
N CYS A 82 -23.06 -21.25 0.75
CA CYS A 82 -21.79 -21.96 0.62
C CYS A 82 -21.33 -22.58 1.96
N ALA A 83 -21.52 -21.87 3.08
CA ALA A 83 -21.21 -22.40 4.41
C ALA A 83 -22.09 -23.61 4.76
N SER A 84 -23.41 -23.56 4.52
CA SER A 84 -24.35 -24.66 4.77
C SER A 84 -23.93 -25.95 4.07
N LEU A 85 -23.63 -25.84 2.76
CA LEU A 85 -23.20 -26.98 1.96
C LEU A 85 -21.88 -27.58 2.44
N LYS A 86 -20.94 -26.73 2.89
CA LYS A 86 -19.66 -27.20 3.46
C LYS A 86 -19.84 -27.91 4.80
N THR A 87 -20.87 -27.57 5.57
CA THR A 87 -21.17 -28.20 6.86
C THR A 87 -22.13 -29.39 6.76
N GLY A 88 -22.64 -29.71 5.56
CA GLY A 88 -23.53 -30.85 5.34
C GLY A 88 -24.97 -30.63 5.84
N ALA A 89 -25.40 -29.37 5.95
CA ALA A 89 -26.77 -28.99 6.29
C ALA A 89 -27.61 -28.76 5.04
#